data_AF-A0A9Y3VXZ0-F1
#
_entry.id   AF-A0A9Y3VXZ0-F1
#
_cell.length_a   1.000
_cell.length_b   1.000
_cell.length_c   1.000
_cell.angle_alpha   90.00
_cell.angle_beta   90.00
_cell.angle_gamma   90.00
#
_symmetry.space_group_name_H-M   'P 1'
#
loop_
_entity.id
_entity.type
_entity.pdbx_description
1 polymer ?
#
loop_
_entity_poly.entity_id
_entity_poly.type
_entity_poly.pdbx_seq_one_letter_code
_entity_poly.pdbx_strand_id
1 'polypeptide(L)'
;MNTFSKLNKKQPVTVHDVLQILRPHISVPQCDVFGYLSIDHLLVVIIAPMDQQPTPLQIEACSKEAEKIDSLINYASPTLVSHVPLSAFLTSEIKTSSIHSSGSTPWSPLTPALCFLLGLLVTPAPVL
;
A
#
# COMPACT_ATOMS: atom_id res chain seq x y z
N MET A 1 -2.78 18.30 10.58
CA MET A 1 -1.97 17.11 10.96
C MET A 1 -1.76 16.31 9.70
N ASN A 2 -0.53 16.26 9.22
CA ASN A 2 -0.08 15.68 7.97
C ASN A 2 -0.24 14.16 8.01
N THR A 3 -1.11 13.60 7.16
CA THR A 3 -1.41 12.16 7.08
C THR A 3 -0.14 11.30 6.87
N PHE A 4 0.92 11.89 6.32
CA PHE A 4 2.18 11.23 6.00
C PHE A 4 3.17 11.07 7.15
N SER A 5 3.09 11.88 8.22
CA SER A 5 3.88 11.60 9.44
C SER A 5 3.38 10.34 10.17
N LYS A 6 2.27 9.77 9.68
CA LYS A 6 1.67 8.50 10.11
C LYS A 6 1.69 7.42 9.02
N LEU A 7 2.53 7.55 7.98
CA LEU A 7 2.83 6.41 7.13
C LEU A 7 3.60 5.38 7.96
N ASN A 8 2.88 4.35 8.38
CA ASN A 8 3.48 3.15 8.92
C ASN A 8 4.41 2.59 7.85
N LYS A 9 5.73 2.51 8.13
CA LYS A 9 6.77 1.99 7.21
C LYS A 9 6.47 0.58 6.65
N LYS A 10 5.41 -0.08 7.12
CA LYS A 10 4.94 -1.40 6.69
C LYS A 10 3.75 -1.37 5.71
N GLN A 11 3.19 -0.20 5.38
CA GLN A 11 2.06 -0.12 4.44
C GLN A 11 2.52 0.29 3.04
N PRO A 12 1.96 -0.35 1.99
CA PRO A 12 2.27 0.00 0.61
C PRO A 12 1.81 1.42 0.29
N VAL A 13 2.61 2.13 -0.51
CA VAL A 13 2.24 3.44 -1.06
C VAL A 13 1.58 3.24 -2.42
N THR A 14 0.40 3.80 -2.60
CA THR A 14 -0.34 3.75 -3.86
C THR A 14 -0.05 4.98 -4.71
N VAL A 15 -0.37 4.90 -6.01
CA VAL A 15 -0.35 6.07 -6.90
C VAL A 15 -1.21 7.19 -6.33
N HIS A 16 -2.40 6.87 -5.81
CA HIS A 16 -3.31 7.83 -5.22
C HIS A 16 -2.68 8.61 -4.06
N ASP A 17 -1.94 7.94 -3.18
CA ASP A 17 -1.24 8.57 -2.06
C ASP A 17 -0.25 9.62 -2.56
N VAL A 18 0.50 9.32 -3.62
CA VAL A 18 1.45 10.27 -4.22
C VAL A 18 0.74 11.46 -4.85
N LEU A 19 -0.34 11.23 -5.61
CA LEU A 19 -1.12 12.32 -6.22
C LEU A 19 -1.72 13.26 -5.17
N GLN A 20 -2.15 12.72 -4.02
CA GLN A 20 -2.66 13.53 -2.92
C GLN A 20 -1.60 14.45 -2.30
N ILE A 21 -0.32 14.07 -2.33
CA ILE A 21 0.79 14.93 -1.90
C ILE A 21 1.02 16.04 -2.91
N LEU A 22 0.95 15.74 -4.21
CA LEU A 22 1.25 16.70 -5.26
C LEU A 22 0.11 17.72 -5.47
N ARG A 23 -1.14 17.32 -5.27
CA ARG A 23 -2.32 18.17 -5.53
C ARG A 23 -2.29 19.53 -4.81
N PRO A 24 -1.91 19.64 -3.52
CA PRO A 24 -1.74 20.94 -2.84
C PRO A 24 -0.68 21.87 -3.44
N HIS A 25 0.24 21.35 -4.27
CA HIS A 25 1.25 22.16 -4.96
C HIS A 25 0.75 22.72 -6.29
N ILE A 26 -0.47 22.37 -6.72
CA ILE A 26 -1.10 22.99 -7.88
C ILE A 26 -1.77 24.29 -7.44
N SER A 27 -1.29 25.40 -7.98
CA SER A 27 -1.73 26.76 -7.65
C SER A 27 -2.79 27.27 -8.61
N VAL A 28 -2.88 26.70 -9.82
CA VAL A 28 -3.88 27.07 -10.81
C VAL A 28 -5.15 26.22 -10.59
N PRO A 29 -6.29 26.82 -10.22
CA PRO A 29 -7.50 26.07 -9.86
C PRO A 29 -8.14 25.30 -11.03
N GLN A 30 -7.71 25.60 -12.25
CA GLN A 30 -8.22 24.97 -13.48
C GLN A 30 -7.47 23.69 -13.84
N CYS A 31 -6.36 23.40 -13.14
CA CYS A 31 -5.52 22.23 -13.33
C CYS A 31 -5.72 21.25 -12.18
N ASP A 32 -5.73 19.95 -12.47
CA ASP A 32 -5.67 18.89 -11.46
C ASP A 32 -4.57 17.89 -11.80
N VAL A 33 -4.25 17.04 -10.82
CA VAL A 33 -3.20 16.03 -10.91
C VAL A 33 -3.83 14.65 -11.12
N PHE A 34 -3.38 13.99 -12.17
CA PHE A 34 -3.69 12.62 -12.51
C PHE A 34 -2.41 11.79 -12.53
N GLY A 35 -2.54 10.47 -12.50
CA GLY A 35 -1.39 9.61 -12.66
C GLY A 35 -1.72 8.14 -12.64
N TYR A 36 -0.76 7.36 -13.11
CA TYR A 36 -0.83 5.92 -13.22
C TYR A 36 0.58 5.32 -13.17
N LEU A 37 0.65 4.00 -12.98
CA LEU A 37 1.89 3.25 -13.10
C LEU A 37 1.98 2.70 -14.53
N SER A 38 3.07 2.99 -15.24
CA SER A 38 3.30 2.43 -16.57
C SER A 38 3.64 0.93 -16.51
N ILE A 39 3.64 0.28 -17.67
CA ILE A 39 4.11 -1.12 -17.81
C ILE A 39 5.56 -1.30 -17.38
N ASP A 40 6.36 -0.23 -17.42
CA ASP A 40 7.76 -0.21 -17.01
C ASP A 40 7.92 0.14 -15.52
N HIS A 41 6.84 0.10 -14.74
CA HIS A 41 6.81 0.42 -13.31
C HIS A 41 7.23 1.87 -13.01
N LEU A 42 7.08 2.77 -13.97
CA LEU A 42 7.33 4.20 -13.78
C LEU A 42 6.03 4.89 -13.37
N LEU A 43 6.10 5.70 -12.30
CA LEU A 43 4.99 6.57 -11.94
C LEU A 43 4.92 7.72 -12.94
N VAL A 44 3.83 7.78 -13.70
CA VAL A 44 3.53 8.88 -14.62
C VAL A 44 2.56 9.82 -13.92
N VAL A 45 2.94 11.10 -13.80
CA VAL A 45 2.10 12.16 -13.25
C VAL A 45 1.74 13.12 -14.38
N ILE A 46 0.45 13.45 -14.49
CA ILE A 46 -0.11 14.33 -15.51
C ILE A 46 -0.78 15.49 -14.80
N ILE A 47 -0.46 16.72 -15.22
CA ILE A 47 -1.16 17.93 -14.78
C ILE A 47 -1.89 18.48 -15.98
N ALA A 48 -3.22 18.50 -15.90
CA ALA A 48 -4.08 18.81 -17.04
C ALA A 48 -5.29 19.66 -16.61
N PRO A 49 -5.89 20.40 -17.56
CA PRO A 49 -7.14 21.09 -17.31
C PRO A 49 -8.28 20.13 -16.97
N MET A 50 -9.21 20.58 -16.12
CA MET A 50 -10.41 19.80 -15.78
C MET A 50 -11.52 19.88 -16.85
N ASP A 51 -11.48 20.89 -17.71
CA ASP A 51 -12.46 21.09 -18.77
C ASP A 51 -12.26 20.11 -19.93
N GLN A 52 -13.36 19.61 -20.51
CA GLN A 52 -13.31 18.71 -21.67
C GLN A 52 -12.74 19.37 -22.94
N GLN A 53 -12.87 20.70 -23.05
CA GLN A 53 -12.37 21.50 -24.17
C GLN A 53 -11.62 22.73 -23.63
N PRO A 54 -10.39 22.54 -23.16
CA PRO A 54 -9.62 23.64 -22.59
C PRO A 54 -9.16 24.62 -23.67
N THR A 55 -9.11 25.89 -23.31
CA THR A 55 -8.49 26.94 -24.11
C THR A 55 -6.97 26.74 -24.18
N PRO A 56 -6.30 27.30 -25.23
CA PRO A 56 -4.84 27.27 -25.30
C PRO A 56 -4.16 27.85 -24.05
N LEU A 57 -4.75 28.89 -23.45
CA LEU A 57 -4.23 29.50 -22.23
C LEU A 57 -4.31 28.55 -21.02
N GLN A 58 -5.39 27.78 -20.88
CA GLN A 58 -5.50 26.77 -19.82
C GLN A 58 -4.48 25.64 -20.01
N ILE A 59 -4.26 25.21 -21.25
CA ILE A 59 -3.22 24.22 -21.57
C ILE A 59 -1.83 24.74 -21.18
N GLU A 60 -1.50 25.98 -21.55
CA GLU A 60 -0.22 26.60 -21.18
C GLU A 60 -0.07 26.73 -19.66
N ALA A 61 -1.12 27.18 -18.97
CA ALA A 61 -1.11 27.30 -17.52
C ALA A 61 -0.84 25.94 -16.83
N CYS A 62 -1.50 24.86 -17.27
CA CYS A 62 -1.26 23.54 -16.70
C CYS A 62 0.11 22.96 -17.09
N SER A 63 0.64 23.32 -18.27
CA SER A 63 2.03 22.99 -18.64
C SER A 63 3.04 23.66 -17.70
N LYS A 64 2.82 24.93 -17.33
CA LYS A 64 3.69 25.63 -16.37
C LYS A 64 3.60 25.05 -14.96
N GLU A 65 2.42 24.58 -14.55
CA GLU A 65 2.28 23.85 -13.30
C GLU A 65 3.04 22.51 -13.33
N ALA A 66 3.07 21.82 -14.47
CA ALA A 66 3.87 20.61 -14.65
C ALA A 66 5.37 20.87 -14.54
N GLU A 67 5.89 21.88 -15.24
CA GLU A 67 7.29 22.31 -15.15
C GLU A 67 7.68 22.68 -13.70
N LYS A 68 6.77 23.33 -12.96
CA LYS A 68 6.97 23.67 -11.55
C LYS A 68 7.10 22.41 -10.68
N ILE A 69 6.22 21.43 -10.84
CA ILE A 69 6.30 20.17 -10.07
C ILE A 69 7.57 19.39 -10.42
N ASP A 70 7.90 19.29 -11.71
CA ASP A 70 9.15 18.66 -12.16
C ASP A 70 10.38 19.30 -11.51
N SER A 71 10.43 20.64 -11.52
CA SER A 71 11.50 21.39 -10.85
C SER A 71 11.55 21.09 -9.35
N LEU A 72 10.41 21.11 -8.65
CA LEU A 72 10.37 20.84 -7.21
C LEU A 72 10.85 19.42 -6.87
N ILE A 73 10.57 18.43 -7.73
CA ILE A 73 11.05 17.05 -7.58
C ILE A 73 12.55 16.97 -7.83
N ASN A 74 13.03 17.50 -8.96
CA ASN A 74 14.44 17.44 -9.38
C ASN A 74 15.37 18.21 -8.43
N TYR A 75 14.90 19.31 -7.84
CA TYR A 75 15.64 20.04 -6.80
C TYR A 75 15.48 19.47 -5.39
N ALA A 76 14.83 18.30 -5.25
CA ALA A 76 14.57 17.65 -3.96
C ALA A 76 14.01 18.64 -2.93
N SER A 77 13.03 19.45 -3.35
CA SER A 77 12.48 20.55 -2.54
C SER A 77 12.14 20.07 -1.13
N PRO A 78 12.67 20.71 -0.06
CA PRO A 78 12.38 20.30 1.32
C PRO A 78 10.88 20.21 1.63
N THR A 79 10.07 21.01 0.95
CA THR A 79 8.60 21.00 1.07
C THR A 79 7.97 19.76 0.45
N LEU A 80 8.52 19.20 -0.64
CA LEU A 80 8.07 17.93 -1.22
C LEU A 80 8.68 16.71 -0.53
N VAL A 81 9.98 16.75 -0.22
CA VAL A 81 10.72 15.63 0.37
C VAL A 81 10.34 15.38 1.83
N SER A 82 9.80 16.39 2.53
CA SER A 82 9.20 16.18 3.86
C SER A 82 7.86 15.43 3.84
N HIS A 83 7.18 15.38 2.68
CA HIS A 83 5.86 14.76 2.54
C HIS A 83 5.89 13.42 1.78
N VAL A 84 6.93 13.15 1.00
CA VAL A 84 7.13 11.89 0.28
C VAL A 84 8.25 11.08 0.95
N PRO A 85 8.03 9.84 1.39
CA PRO A 85 9.13 8.95 1.80
C PRO A 85 9.89 8.49 0.55
N LEU A 86 10.67 9.38 -0.08
CA LEU A 86 11.58 9.03 -1.19
C LEU A 86 12.68 8.03 -0.75
N SER A 87 12.84 7.80 0.55
CA SER A 87 13.65 6.71 1.10
C SER A 87 13.14 5.31 0.73
N ALA A 88 11.87 5.16 0.32
CA ALA A 88 11.31 3.87 -0.11
C ALA A 88 11.81 3.43 -1.51
N PHE A 89 12.34 4.34 -2.33
CA PHE A 89 12.84 4.02 -3.68
C PHE A 89 14.36 3.76 -3.74
N LEU A 90 15.07 3.86 -2.60
CA LEU A 90 16.52 3.63 -2.56
C LEU A 90 16.91 2.17 -2.30
N THR A 91 15.98 1.35 -1.81
CA THR A 91 16.24 -0.05 -1.46
C THR A 91 15.03 -0.92 -1.77
N SER A 92 15.21 -1.93 -2.62
CA SER A 92 14.24 -3.01 -2.84
C SER A 92 14.66 -4.25 -2.03
N GLU A 93 13.76 -4.83 -1.25
CA GLU A 93 14.02 -6.06 -0.50
C GLU A 93 13.12 -7.18 -1.06
N ILE A 94 13.73 -8.28 -1.50
CA ILE A 94 13.01 -9.45 -2.02
C ILE A 94 12.39 -10.19 -0.82
N LYS A 95 11.06 -10.19 -0.71
CA LYS A 95 10.34 -11.07 0.21
C LYS A 95 9.89 -12.33 -0.51
N THR A 96 10.53 -13.45 -0.20
CA THR A 96 10.04 -14.76 -0.63
C THR A 96 8.86 -15.17 0.24
N SER A 97 7.74 -15.49 -0.39
CA SER A 97 6.62 -16.13 0.28
C SER A 97 7.02 -17.58 0.60
N SER A 98 7.08 -17.93 1.88
CA SER A 98 7.19 -19.34 2.28
C SER A 98 5.78 -19.90 2.49
N ILE A 99 5.46 -20.94 1.72
CA ILE A 99 4.33 -21.80 2.06
C ILE A 99 4.81 -22.67 3.21
N HIS A 100 4.36 -22.36 4.43
CA HIS A 100 4.43 -23.33 5.51
C HIS A 100 3.42 -24.43 5.16
N SER A 101 3.91 -25.50 4.51
CA SER A 101 3.15 -26.73 4.46
C SER A 101 2.93 -27.14 5.91
N SER A 102 1.68 -27.14 6.36
CA SER A 102 1.25 -27.87 7.55
C SER A 102 1.33 -29.37 7.23
N GLY A 103 2.54 -29.83 6.94
CA GLY A 103 2.87 -31.22 6.70
C GLY A 103 2.81 -31.94 8.03
N SER A 104 1.87 -32.88 8.12
CA SER A 104 1.67 -33.84 9.20
C SER A 104 1.59 -33.23 10.60
N THR A 105 0.37 -33.15 11.14
CA THR A 105 0.19 -33.33 12.58
C THR A 105 0.97 -34.61 12.97
N PRO A 106 1.97 -34.55 13.86
CA PRO A 106 2.40 -35.77 14.53
C PRO A 106 1.14 -36.30 15.20
N TRP A 107 0.84 -37.59 15.00
CA TRP A 107 -0.26 -38.26 15.69
C TRP A 107 -0.36 -37.73 17.11
N SER A 108 -1.42 -36.96 17.38
CA SER A 108 -1.73 -36.55 18.73
C SER A 108 -1.94 -37.87 19.48
N PRO A 109 -1.14 -38.19 20.51
CA PRO A 109 -1.45 -39.36 21.32
C PRO A 109 -2.80 -39.05 21.94
N LEU A 110 -3.83 -39.75 21.46
CA LEU A 110 -5.16 -39.76 22.04
C LEU A 110 -4.96 -39.76 23.55
N THR A 111 -5.39 -38.66 24.17
CA THR A 111 -5.26 -38.44 25.60
C THR A 111 -5.77 -39.70 26.32
N PRO A 112 -5.01 -40.32 27.23
CA PRO A 112 -5.41 -41.56 27.92
C PRO A 112 -6.72 -41.41 28.71
N ALA A 113 -7.19 -40.18 28.91
CA ALA A 113 -8.50 -39.86 29.47
C ALA A 113 -9.69 -40.39 28.65
N LEU A 114 -9.60 -40.46 27.31
CA LEU A 114 -10.72 -40.93 26.47
C LEU A 114 -10.89 -42.46 26.55
N CYS A 115 -9.78 -43.20 26.70
CA CYS A 115 -9.82 -44.65 26.91
C CYS A 115 -10.42 -45.02 28.28
N PHE A 116 -10.21 -44.20 29.31
CA PHE A 116 -10.79 -44.44 30.65
C PHE A 116 -12.33 -44.31 30.65
N LEU A 117 -12.89 -43.41 29.84
CA LEU A 117 -14.33 -43.20 29.76
C LEU A 117 -15.07 -44.36 29.07
N LEU A 118 -14.44 -45.04 28.12
CA LEU A 118 -15.02 -46.25 27.51
C LEU A 118 -14.95 -47.49 28.41
N GLY A 119 -14.02 -47.55 29.36
CA GLY A 119 -13.90 -48.66 30.32
C GLY A 119 -15.00 -48.65 31.40
N LEU A 120 -15.56 -47.49 31.75
CA LEU A 120 -16.61 -47.39 32.76
C LEU A 120 -18.00 -47.83 32.29
N LEU A 121 -18.22 -48.01 30.98
CA LEU A 121 -19.49 -48.50 30.43
C LEU A 121 -19.62 -50.03 30.41
N VAL A 122 -18.58 -50.76 30.83
CA VAL A 122 -18.60 -52.23 30.91
C VAL A 122 -18.32 -52.68 32.34
N THR A 123 -19.25 -52.43 33.25
CA THR A 123 -19.33 -53.20 34.50
C THR A 123 -20.53 -54.15 34.40
N PRO A 124 -20.35 -55.48 34.52
CA PRO A 124 -21.47 -56.38 34.63
C PRO A 124 -22.14 -56.18 35.99
N ALA A 125 -23.46 -55.98 35.98
CA ALA A 125 -24.27 -55.91 37.19
C ALA A 125 -24.11 -57.17 38.05
N PRO A 126 -24.12 -57.07 39.39
CA PRO A 126 -24.03 -58.24 40.24
C PRO A 126 -25.38 -58.98 40.20
N VAL A 127 -25.35 -60.24 39.81
CA VAL A 127 -26.49 -61.15 39.94
C VAL A 127 -26.54 -61.61 41.40
N LEU A 128 -27.68 -61.36 42.05
CA LEU A 128 -28.04 -61.86 43.38
C LEU A 128 -28.36 -63.35 43.33
#